data_AF-A0A9Q3UXK7-F1
#
_entry.id   AF-A0A9Q3UXK7-F1
#
_cell.length_a   1.000
_cell.length_b   1.000
_cell.length_c   1.000
_cell.angle_alpha   90.00
_cell.angle_beta   90.00
_cell.angle_gamma   90.00
#
_symmetry.space_group_name_H-M   'P 1'
#
loop_
_entity.id
_entity.type
_entity.pdbx_description
1 polymer ?
#
loop_
_entity_poly.entity_id
_entity_poly.type
_entity_poly.pdbx_seq_one_letter_code
_entity_poly.pdbx_strand_id
1 'polypeptide(L)'
;MILVVIIFTIDYPLKEKTLYGMYVNTNYKNPICCVEAPHEPDTLILHSNGDFESRFFGRGQFEISNGINPRIELHYKSFGQSALFSTYFSNKLFEKPKIILNADMNHVYTKIN
;
A
#
# COMPACT_ATOMS: atom_id res chain seq x y z
N MET A 1 -1.99 31.54 4.34
CA MET A 1 -1.13 30.77 3.41
C MET A 1 -0.68 29.42 4.00
N ILE A 2 -0.20 29.37 5.24
CA ILE A 2 0.26 28.12 5.91
C ILE A 2 -0.83 27.04 6.00
N LEU A 3 -2.07 27.43 6.34
CA LEU A 3 -3.20 26.49 6.44
C LEU A 3 -3.49 25.76 5.11
N VAL A 4 -3.31 26.45 3.99
CA VAL A 4 -3.56 25.89 2.65
C VAL A 4 -2.52 24.83 2.32
N VAL A 5 -1.24 25.05 2.67
CA VAL A 5 -0.15 24.09 2.42
C VAL A 5 -0.36 22.78 3.20
N ILE A 6 -0.84 22.87 4.45
CA ILE A 6 -1.05 21.69 5.32
C ILE A 6 -2.06 20.70 4.70
N ILE A 7 -3.14 21.22 4.11
CA ILE A 7 -4.21 20.43 3.47
C ILE A 7 -3.66 19.57 2.32
N PHE A 8 -2.63 20.03 1.60
CA PHE A 8 -2.01 19.25 0.52
C PHE A 8 -1.04 18.17 1.03
N THR A 9 -0.59 18.25 2.28
CA THR A 9 0.43 17.36 2.83
C THR A 9 -0.12 16.23 3.70
N ILE A 10 -1.36 16.34 4.18
CA ILE A 10 -1.98 15.31 5.04
C ILE A 10 -2.58 14.17 4.22
N ASP A 11 -2.47 12.95 4.73
CA ASP A 11 -3.13 11.79 4.16
C ASP A 11 -4.54 11.63 4.74
N TYR A 12 -5.53 11.62 3.86
CA TYR A 12 -6.94 11.55 4.22
C TYR A 12 -7.43 10.11 4.37
N PRO A 13 -8.51 9.86 5.14
CA PRO A 13 -9.17 8.56 5.18
C PRO A 13 -9.55 8.08 3.77
N LEU A 14 -9.40 6.78 3.54
CA LEU A 14 -9.74 6.14 2.27
C LEU A 14 -11.24 5.91 2.18
N LYS A 15 -11.80 6.16 0.99
CA LYS A 15 -13.13 5.70 0.60
C LYS A 15 -13.02 4.30 -0.01
N GLU A 16 -14.10 3.53 -0.03
CA GLU A 16 -14.10 2.17 -0.60
C GLU A 16 -13.52 2.13 -2.03
N LYS A 17 -13.95 3.06 -2.90
CA LYS A 17 -13.45 3.18 -4.27
C LYS A 17 -11.94 3.44 -4.39
N THR A 18 -11.34 4.06 -3.37
CA THR A 18 -9.90 4.36 -3.32
C THR A 18 -9.12 3.29 -2.59
N LEU A 19 -9.78 2.51 -1.72
CA LEU A 19 -9.18 1.44 -0.93
C LEU A 19 -9.09 0.14 -1.74
N TYR A 20 -10.21 -0.33 -2.29
CA TYR A 20 -10.28 -1.65 -2.92
C TYR A 20 -9.85 -1.63 -4.40
N GLY A 21 -9.33 -2.75 -4.86
CA GLY A 21 -8.89 -3.02 -6.23
C GLY A 21 -7.37 -3.10 -6.38
N MET A 22 -6.89 -2.84 -7.60
CA MET A 22 -5.51 -3.14 -7.98
C MET A 22 -4.55 -1.98 -7.69
N TYR A 23 -3.39 -2.32 -7.15
CA TYR A 23 -2.23 -1.45 -6.98
C TYR A 23 -1.00 -2.10 -7.61
N VAL A 24 -0.28 -1.36 -8.44
CA VAL A 24 0.89 -1.86 -9.18
C VAL A 24 2.16 -1.31 -8.57
N ASN A 25 3.13 -2.20 -8.36
CA ASN A 25 4.48 -1.81 -8.00
C ASN A 25 5.11 -1.16 -9.22
N THR A 26 5.35 0.14 -9.17
CA THR A 26 5.82 0.93 -10.32
C THR A 26 7.31 1.23 -10.23
N ASN A 27 7.92 1.06 -9.06
CA ASN A 27 9.30 1.45 -8.76
C ASN A 27 10.17 0.24 -8.35
N TYR A 28 9.81 -0.96 -8.81
CA TYR A 28 10.52 -2.21 -8.52
C TYR A 28 11.97 -2.26 -9.02
N LYS A 29 12.38 -1.33 -9.89
CA LYS A 29 13.76 -1.24 -10.40
C LYS A 29 14.69 -0.41 -9.52
N ASN A 30 14.17 0.21 -8.45
CA ASN A 30 15.01 0.91 -7.49
C ASN A 30 15.99 -0.07 -6.83
N PRO A 31 17.14 0.39 -6.32
CA PRO A 31 18.08 -0.48 -5.63
C PRO A 31 17.38 -1.29 -4.54
N ILE A 32 17.74 -2.58 -4.43
CA ILE A 32 17.16 -3.49 -3.44
C ILE A 32 17.31 -2.86 -2.06
N CYS A 33 16.19 -2.47 -1.46
CA CYS A 33 16.16 -1.72 -0.21
C CYS A 33 15.76 -2.57 0.99
N CYS A 34 14.90 -3.56 0.77
CA CYS A 34 14.34 -4.41 1.82
C CYS A 34 13.85 -5.74 1.23
N VAL A 35 13.92 -6.81 2.03
CA VAL A 35 13.50 -8.16 1.60
C VAL A 35 11.99 -8.33 1.66
N GLU A 36 11.29 -7.43 2.35
CA GLU A 36 9.85 -7.42 2.60
C GLU A 36 9.06 -6.73 1.48
N ALA A 37 9.73 -6.19 0.46
CA ALA A 37 9.11 -5.55 -0.70
C ALA A 37 9.53 -6.21 -2.02
N PRO A 38 8.63 -6.28 -3.02
CA PRO A 38 8.99 -6.83 -4.33
C PRO A 38 9.92 -5.92 -5.12
N HIS A 39 11.06 -6.46 -5.53
CA HIS A 39 12.01 -5.84 -6.48
C HIS A 39 11.83 -6.36 -7.91
N GLU A 40 10.60 -6.80 -8.21
CA GLU A 40 10.14 -7.24 -9.51
C GLU A 40 8.74 -6.68 -9.77
N PRO A 41 8.23 -6.70 -11.02
CA PRO A 41 6.83 -6.38 -11.29
C PRO A 41 5.89 -7.20 -10.40
N ASP A 42 5.04 -6.51 -9.66
CA ASP A 42 4.01 -7.11 -8.82
C ASP A 42 2.74 -6.25 -8.82
N THR A 43 1.61 -6.90 -8.60
CA THR A 43 0.31 -6.26 -8.45
C THR A 43 -0.35 -6.80 -7.20
N LEU A 44 -0.66 -5.90 -6.27
CA LEU A 44 -1.44 -6.18 -5.08
C LEU A 44 -2.91 -5.86 -5.37
N ILE A 45 -3.79 -6.83 -5.16
CA ILE A 45 -5.23 -6.69 -5.34
C ILE A 45 -5.88 -6.75 -3.96
N LEU A 46 -6.57 -5.69 -3.54
CA LEU A 46 -7.34 -5.66 -2.29
C LEU A 46 -8.83 -5.87 -2.58
N HIS A 47 -9.42 -6.94 -2.07
CA HIS A 47 -10.83 -7.26 -2.24
C HIS A 47 -11.69 -6.66 -1.12
N SER A 48 -12.96 -6.37 -1.42
CA SER A 48 -13.89 -5.78 -0.43
C SER A 48 -14.29 -6.72 0.69
N ASN A 49 -14.01 -8.02 0.57
CA ASN A 49 -14.27 -9.03 1.59
C ASN A 49 -13.14 -9.17 2.63
N GLY A 50 -12.04 -8.40 2.50
CA GLY A 50 -10.87 -8.48 3.40
C GLY A 50 -9.72 -9.33 2.85
N ASP A 51 -9.90 -9.98 1.71
CA ASP A 51 -8.84 -10.79 1.08
C ASP A 51 -7.89 -9.93 0.23
N PHE A 52 -6.64 -10.35 0.09
CA PHE A 52 -5.75 -9.82 -0.93
C PHE A 52 -5.02 -10.89 -1.72
N GLU A 53 -4.57 -10.52 -2.92
CA GLU A 53 -3.70 -11.35 -3.77
C GLU A 53 -2.53 -10.54 -4.33
N SER A 54 -1.35 -11.16 -4.40
CA SER A 54 -0.12 -10.63 -5.02
C SER A 54 0.78 -11.80 -5.45
N ARG A 55 1.61 -11.60 -6.47
CA ARG A 55 2.60 -12.64 -6.87
C ARG A 55 3.71 -12.75 -5.82
N PHE A 56 4.10 -11.64 -5.21
CA PHE A 56 5.13 -11.59 -4.17
C PHE A 56 4.64 -12.10 -2.81
N PHE A 57 3.51 -11.58 -2.32
CA PHE A 57 2.98 -11.94 -0.99
C PHE A 57 2.10 -13.20 -1.00
N GLY A 58 1.66 -13.65 -2.18
CA GLY A 58 0.68 -14.72 -2.32
C GLY A 58 -0.74 -14.24 -1.99
N ARG A 59 -1.53 -15.10 -1.34
CA ARG A 59 -2.89 -14.79 -0.87
C ARG A 59 -2.91 -14.61 0.63
N GLY A 60 -3.73 -13.68 1.11
CA GLY A 60 -3.84 -13.39 2.53
C GLY A 60 -5.09 -12.58 2.89
N GLN A 61 -5.13 -12.13 4.15
CA GLN A 61 -6.12 -11.21 4.68
C GLN A 61 -5.46 -9.86 4.95
N PHE A 62 -6.20 -8.78 4.86
CA PHE A 62 -5.70 -7.48 5.27
C PHE A 62 -6.65 -6.77 6.23
N GLU A 63 -6.06 -5.95 7.11
CA GLU A 63 -6.79 -5.10 8.04
C GLU A 63 -6.41 -3.63 7.81
N ILE A 64 -7.38 -2.73 7.94
CA ILE A 64 -7.20 -1.28 7.74
C ILE A 64 -7.52 -0.52 9.02
N SER A 65 -6.55 0.27 9.48
CA SER A 65 -6.83 1.37 10.41
C SER A 65 -7.10 2.63 9.60
N ASN A 66 -8.38 2.90 9.31
CA ASN A 66 -8.78 3.99 8.42
C ASN A 66 -8.99 5.28 9.21
N GLY A 67 -8.16 6.29 8.96
CA GLY A 67 -8.18 7.58 9.63
C GLY A 67 -7.26 8.57 8.93
N ILE A 68 -6.88 9.64 9.63
CA ILE A 68 -5.76 10.48 9.16
C ILE A 68 -4.50 9.62 9.22
N ASN A 69 -3.75 9.56 8.12
CA ASN A 69 -2.62 8.64 7.91
C ASN A 69 -3.05 7.15 7.99
N PRO A 70 -3.86 6.68 7.02
CA PRO A 70 -4.41 5.32 7.05
C PRO A 70 -3.32 4.25 6.98
N ARG A 71 -3.48 3.19 7.78
CA ARG A 71 -2.56 2.05 7.86
C ARG A 71 -3.17 0.76 7.33
N ILE A 72 -2.34 -0.13 6.82
CA ILE A 72 -2.69 -1.46 6.34
C ILE A 72 -1.75 -2.50 6.93
N GLU A 73 -2.33 -3.62 7.35
CA GLU A 73 -1.60 -4.83 7.73
C GLU A 73 -1.97 -5.95 6.78
N LEU A 74 -0.96 -6.60 6.21
CA LEU A 74 -1.10 -7.76 5.33
C LEU A 74 -0.70 -9.02 6.11
N HIS A 75 -1.64 -9.95 6.28
CA HIS A 75 -1.44 -11.23 6.93
C HIS A 75 -1.40 -12.33 5.87
N TYR A 76 -0.27 -13.02 5.75
CA TYR A 76 -0.05 -14.04 4.71
C TYR A 76 0.80 -15.20 5.22
N LYS A 77 1.07 -16.17 4.36
CA LYS A 77 1.99 -17.27 4.67
C LYS A 77 3.26 -17.14 3.85
N SER A 78 4.40 -17.21 4.52
CA SER A 78 5.72 -17.29 3.91
C SER A 78 6.40 -18.57 4.38
N PHE A 79 6.87 -19.41 3.44
CA PHE A 79 7.45 -20.73 3.75
C PHE A 79 6.59 -21.60 4.68
N GLY A 80 5.26 -21.52 4.53
CA GLY A 80 4.29 -22.25 5.35
C GLY A 80 4.01 -21.68 6.74
N GLN A 81 4.71 -20.62 7.14
CA GLN A 81 4.53 -19.93 8.43
C GLN A 81 3.75 -18.63 8.28
N SER A 82 3.01 -18.23 9.30
CA SER A 82 2.31 -16.94 9.33
C SER A 82 3.31 -15.79 9.30
N ALA A 83 3.07 -14.83 8.43
CA ALA A 83 3.86 -13.62 8.26
C ALA A 83 2.93 -12.39 8.27
N LEU A 84 3.49 -11.24 8.65
CA LEU A 84 2.78 -9.98 8.74
C LEU A 84 3.65 -8.88 8.12
N PHE A 85 3.02 -8.01 7.32
CA PHE A 85 3.64 -6.81 6.80
C PHE A 85 2.74 -5.61 7.09
N SER A 86 3.21 -4.69 7.95
CA SER A 86 2.47 -3.49 8.36
C SER A 86 3.06 -2.27 7.67
N THR A 87 2.19 -1.48 7.04
CA THR A 87 2.58 -0.23 6.39
C THR A 87 1.41 0.77 6.33
N TYR A 88 1.53 1.82 5.53
CA TYR A 88 0.57 2.89 5.42
C TYR A 88 0.28 3.29 3.97
N PHE A 89 -0.88 3.92 3.81
CA PHE A 89 -1.26 4.54 2.56
C PHE A 89 -0.81 5.98 2.52
N SER A 90 -0.46 6.45 1.32
CA SER A 90 -0.55 7.87 1.01
C SER A 90 -1.81 8.13 0.19
N ASN A 91 -2.66 9.03 0.70
CA ASN A 91 -3.94 9.43 0.11
C ASN A 91 -4.08 10.95 0.22
N LYS A 92 -3.21 11.66 -0.49
CA LYS A 92 -3.18 13.13 -0.56
C LYS A 92 -4.11 13.65 -1.64
N LEU A 93 -4.52 14.90 -1.49
CA LEU A 93 -5.35 15.57 -2.48
C LEU A 93 -4.60 15.68 -3.82
N PHE A 94 -5.30 15.36 -4.93
CA PHE A 94 -4.76 15.35 -6.30
C PHE A 94 -3.68 14.31 -6.62
N GLU A 95 -3.36 13.41 -5.68
CA GLU A 95 -2.50 12.26 -5.93
C GLU A 95 -3.33 10.97 -6.09
N LYS A 96 -2.79 10.00 -6.82
CA LYS A 96 -3.34 8.64 -6.78
C LYS A 96 -3.01 8.01 -5.43
N PRO A 97 -3.94 7.27 -4.80
CA PRO A 97 -3.64 6.50 -3.61
C PRO A 97 -2.45 5.56 -3.83
N LYS A 98 -1.57 5.49 -2.85
CA LYS A 98 -0.39 4.63 -2.85
C LYS A 98 -0.34 3.83 -1.57
N ILE A 99 0.20 2.62 -1.62
CA ILE A 99 0.67 1.88 -0.44
C ILE A 99 2.18 2.04 -0.42
N ILE A 100 2.69 2.64 0.66
CA ILE A 100 4.12 2.89 0.79
C ILE A 100 4.78 1.58 1.26
N LEU A 101 5.81 1.10 0.57
CA LEU A 101 6.56 -0.08 0.98
C LEU A 101 7.87 0.32 1.67
N ASN A 102 8.51 1.35 1.14
CA ASN A 102 9.66 2.00 1.74
C ASN A 102 9.65 3.48 1.33
N ALA A 103 9.56 4.38 2.31
CA ALA A 103 9.45 5.82 2.07
C ALA A 103 10.77 6.42 1.57
N ASP A 104 11.89 6.04 2.19
CA ASP A 104 13.23 6.58 1.88
C ASP A 104 13.64 6.28 0.43
N MET A 105 13.21 5.13 -0.07
CA MET A 105 13.53 4.65 -1.42
C MET A 105 12.41 4.86 -2.43
N ASN A 106 11.33 5.57 -2.03
CA ASN A 106 10.14 5.79 -2.85
C ASN A 106 9.59 4.50 -3.48
N HIS A 107 9.63 3.40 -2.73
CA HIS A 107 9.15 2.10 -3.18
C HIS A 107 7.68 1.98 -2.78
N VAL A 108 6.79 1.92 -3.77
CA VAL A 108 5.34 2.02 -3.56
C VAL A 108 4.56 1.10 -4.50
N TYR A 109 3.40 0.66 -4.04
CA TYR A 109 2.32 0.29 -4.94
C TYR A 109 1.44 1.51 -5.24
N THR A 110 1.09 1.76 -6.50
CA THR A 110 0.20 2.86 -6.90
C THR A 110 -1.12 2.31 -7.43
N LYS A 111 -2.26 2.87 -7.00
CA LYS A 111 -3.59 2.49 -7.49
C LYS A 111 -3.71 2.72 -9.00
N ILE A 112 -4.21 1.72 -9.73
CA ILE A 112 -4.36 1.82 -11.19
C ILE A 112 -5.80 1.97 -11.71
N ASN A 113 -6.82 1.78 -10.87
CA ASN A 113 -8.23 1.99 -11.20
C ASN A 113 -9.01 2.44 -9.96
#